data_AF-A0A1M6FVV0-F1
#
_entry.id   AF-A0A1M6FVV0-F1
#
_cell.length_a   1.000
_cell.length_b   1.000
_cell.length_c   1.000
_cell.angle_alpha   90.00
_cell.angle_beta   90.00
_cell.angle_gamma   90.00
#
_symmetry.space_group_name_H-M   'P 1'
#
loop_
_entity.id
_entity.type
_entity.pdbx_description
1 polymer ?
#
loop_
_entity_poly.entity_id
_entity_poly.type
_entity_poly.pdbx_seq_one_letter_code
_entity_poly.pdbx_strand_id
1 'polypeptide(L)'
;MIKIYCVLCAFFCTYTLPKKSNCELAYSTATYALMHAKKALKANNFDHQKYASSKALASYEKIVEYLTDCKCDNLSDKVAENIEDAKKASDPVDWDRGRYYSKKVYNSTQDLIGLMDECFSAEPEASK
;
A
#
# COMPACT_ATOMS: atom_id res chain seq x y z
N MET A 1 -1.43 -39.90 38.93
CA MET A 1 -0.44 -39.10 38.17
C MET A 1 -1.08 -38.29 37.04
N ILE A 2 -2.28 -37.71 37.23
CA ILE A 2 -3.06 -36.99 36.19
C ILE A 2 -3.21 -35.48 36.50
N LYS A 3 -2.84 -35.03 37.70
CA LYS A 3 -3.08 -33.64 38.17
C LYS A 3 -2.00 -32.61 37.78
N ILE A 4 -0.87 -33.03 37.20
CA ILE A 4 0.25 -32.13 36.87
C ILE A 4 0.20 -31.63 35.42
N TYR A 5 -0.47 -32.37 34.52
CA TYR A 5 -0.52 -32.01 33.10
C TYR A 5 -1.49 -30.87 32.76
N CYS A 6 -2.47 -30.56 33.62
CA CYS A 6 -3.42 -29.46 33.37
C CYS A 6 -2.86 -28.06 33.66
N VAL A 7 -1.76 -27.93 34.39
CA VAL A 7 -1.19 -26.61 34.73
C VAL A 7 -0.24 -26.11 33.65
N LEU A 8 0.38 -27.01 32.88
CA LEU A 8 1.32 -26.65 31.80
C LEU A 8 0.64 -26.23 30.49
N CYS A 9 -0.65 -26.53 30.31
CA CYS A 9 -1.42 -26.07 29.14
C CYS A 9 -2.01 -24.65 29.31
N ALA A 10 -2.08 -24.12 30.53
CA ALA A 10 -2.62 -22.77 30.80
C ALA A 10 -1.60 -21.65 30.56
N PHE A 11 -0.34 -21.98 30.28
CA PHE A 11 0.73 -21.03 29.96
C PHE A 11 0.96 -20.88 28.45
N PHE A 12 0.03 -21.35 27.61
CA PHE A 12 0.03 -21.04 26.19
C PHE A 12 -0.66 -19.69 25.93
N CYS A 13 0.12 -18.64 26.12
CA CYS A 13 0.26 -17.59 25.11
C CYS A 13 -1.00 -16.75 24.82
N THR A 14 -1.28 -15.77 25.68
CA THR A 14 -1.95 -14.54 25.26
C THR A 14 -0.95 -13.65 24.49
N TYR A 15 -0.52 -14.09 23.30
CA TYR A 15 0.19 -13.20 22.38
C TYR A 15 -0.83 -12.25 21.77
N THR A 16 -0.91 -11.04 22.30
CA THR A 16 -1.53 -9.93 21.58
C THR A 16 -0.59 -9.54 20.46
N LEU A 17 -1.01 -9.76 19.20
CA LEU A 17 -0.24 -9.27 18.05
C LEU A 17 -0.23 -7.73 18.12
N PRO A 18 0.93 -7.07 17.93
CA PRO A 18 0.97 -5.62 17.87
C PRO A 18 0.06 -5.15 16.73
N LYS A 19 -0.88 -4.25 17.05
CA LYS A 19 -1.73 -3.61 16.06
C LYS A 19 -0.84 -2.70 15.21
N LYS A 20 -0.83 -2.92 13.90
CA LYS A 20 -0.09 -2.05 12.97
C LYS A 20 -0.55 -0.60 13.08
N SER A 21 0.39 0.33 13.03
CA SER A 21 0.06 1.75 12.97
C SER A 21 -0.58 2.08 11.61
N ASN A 22 -1.30 3.21 11.54
CA ASN A 22 -1.88 3.66 10.27
C ASN A 22 -0.78 3.94 9.23
N CYS A 23 0.40 4.42 9.63
CA CYS A 23 1.52 4.65 8.72
C CYS A 23 2.14 3.34 8.20
N GLU A 24 2.23 2.29 9.02
CA GLU A 24 2.63 0.96 8.56
C GLU A 24 1.59 0.35 7.59
N LEU A 25 0.30 0.58 7.85
CA LEU A 25 -0.77 0.19 6.94
C LEU A 25 -0.70 0.96 5.61
N ALA A 26 -0.45 2.27 5.65
CA ALA A 26 -0.25 3.10 4.48
C ALA A 26 0.94 2.58 3.64
N TYR A 27 2.09 2.35 4.28
CA TYR A 27 3.30 1.87 3.61
C TYR A 27 3.10 0.50 2.93
N SER A 28 2.54 -0.46 3.68
CA SER A 28 2.28 -1.79 3.13
C SER A 28 1.23 -1.76 2.02
N THR A 29 0.26 -0.85 2.09
CA THR A 29 -0.73 -0.62 1.03
C THR A 29 -0.09 0.04 -0.20
N ALA A 30 0.87 0.96 -0.04
CA ALA A 30 1.62 1.55 -1.15
C ALA A 30 2.48 0.49 -1.87
N THR A 31 3.10 -0.42 -1.13
CA THR A 31 3.83 -1.56 -1.71
C THR A 31 2.88 -2.49 -2.51
N TYR A 32 1.67 -2.71 -2.01
CA TYR A 32 0.64 -3.47 -2.72
C TYR A 32 0.18 -2.75 -4.00
N ALA A 33 0.03 -1.43 -3.95
CA ALA A 33 -0.27 -0.60 -5.10
C ALA A 33 0.85 -0.69 -6.16
N LEU A 34 2.11 -0.62 -5.77
CA LEU A 34 3.28 -0.75 -6.66
C LEU A 34 3.27 -2.10 -7.38
N MET A 35 3.00 -3.18 -6.64
CA MET A 35 2.92 -4.53 -7.20
C MET A 35 1.87 -4.61 -8.32
N HIS A 36 0.69 -4.02 -8.11
CA HIS A 36 -0.38 -4.01 -9.12
C HIS A 36 -0.12 -3.03 -10.26
N ALA A 37 0.48 -1.86 -9.99
CA ALA A 37 0.93 -0.95 -11.03
C ALA A 37 1.96 -1.63 -11.95
N LYS A 38 2.89 -2.41 -11.38
CA LYS A 38 3.84 -3.22 -12.14
C LYS A 38 3.17 -4.32 -12.96
N LYS A 39 2.12 -4.96 -12.42
CA LYS A 39 1.32 -5.95 -13.16
C LYS A 39 0.57 -5.30 -14.33
N ALA A 40 -0.03 -4.13 -14.12
CA ALA A 40 -0.72 -3.39 -15.17
C ALA A 40 0.25 -2.98 -16.30
N LEU A 41 1.43 -2.48 -15.95
CA LEU A 41 2.48 -2.12 -16.91
C LEU A 41 2.98 -3.32 -17.72
N LYS A 42 3.04 -4.51 -17.12
CA LYS A 42 3.50 -5.75 -17.76
C LYS A 42 2.38 -6.58 -18.39
N ALA A 43 1.13 -6.13 -18.31
CA ALA A 43 0.01 -6.85 -18.87
C ALA A 43 0.15 -6.95 -20.40
N ASN A 44 -0.19 -8.10 -20.95
CA ASN A 44 -0.14 -8.37 -22.39
C ASN A 44 -1.52 -8.23 -23.07
N ASN A 45 -2.56 -7.86 -22.33
CA ASN A 45 -3.90 -7.62 -22.83
C ASN A 45 -4.62 -6.54 -22.03
N PHE A 46 -5.65 -5.96 -22.66
CA PHE A 46 -6.34 -4.79 -22.16
C PHE A 46 -7.05 -5.02 -20.82
N ASP A 47 -7.77 -6.13 -20.70
CA ASP A 47 -8.57 -6.42 -19.51
C ASP A 47 -7.69 -6.63 -18.28
N HIS A 48 -6.56 -7.34 -18.42
CA HIS A 48 -5.63 -7.55 -17.33
C HIS A 48 -4.98 -6.25 -16.84
N GLN A 49 -4.69 -5.34 -17.77
CA GLN A 49 -4.16 -4.02 -17.41
C GLN A 49 -5.22 -3.20 -16.68
N LYS A 50 -6.43 -3.09 -17.21
CA LYS A 50 -7.54 -2.40 -16.53
C LYS A 50 -7.75 -2.97 -15.13
N TYR A 51 -7.85 -4.30 -15.01
CA TYR A 51 -8.02 -4.98 -13.73
C TYR A 51 -6.91 -4.66 -12.72
N ALA A 52 -5.65 -4.78 -13.13
CA ALA A 52 -4.52 -4.49 -12.24
C ALA A 52 -4.45 -2.99 -11.90
N SER A 53 -4.71 -2.09 -12.86
CA SER A 53 -4.80 -0.65 -12.61
C SER A 53 -5.91 -0.31 -11.61
N SER A 54 -7.08 -0.94 -11.69
CA SER A 54 -8.17 -0.76 -10.71
C SER A 54 -7.76 -1.23 -9.31
N LYS A 55 -6.97 -2.29 -9.20
CA LYS A 55 -6.42 -2.73 -7.89
C LYS A 55 -5.42 -1.73 -7.32
N ALA A 56 -4.58 -1.13 -8.17
CA ALA A 56 -3.68 -0.06 -7.73
C ALA A 56 -4.48 1.17 -7.28
N LEU A 57 -5.48 1.60 -8.05
CA LEU A 57 -6.37 2.72 -7.70
C LEU A 57 -7.02 2.54 -6.33
N ALA A 58 -7.67 1.40 -6.10
CA ALA A 58 -8.32 1.10 -4.83
C ALA A 58 -7.34 1.10 -3.64
N SER A 59 -6.06 0.80 -3.90
CA SER A 59 -5.02 0.86 -2.88
C SER A 59 -4.68 2.31 -2.52
N TYR A 60 -4.59 3.21 -3.49
CA TYR A 60 -4.36 4.64 -3.22
C TYR A 60 -5.51 5.28 -2.46
N GLU A 61 -6.75 4.98 -2.85
CA GLU A 61 -7.94 5.46 -2.13
C GLU A 61 -7.89 5.05 -0.66
N LYS A 62 -7.43 3.83 -0.37
CA LYS A 62 -7.23 3.35 0.99
C LYS A 62 -6.06 4.02 1.73
N ILE A 63 -4.98 4.37 1.02
CA ILE A 63 -3.85 5.09 1.62
C ILE A 63 -4.30 6.45 2.15
N VAL A 64 -5.22 7.14 1.48
CA VAL A 64 -5.79 8.41 1.96
C VAL A 64 -6.39 8.25 3.35
N GLU A 65 -7.12 7.16 3.61
CA GLU A 65 -7.72 6.87 4.92
C GLU A 65 -6.66 6.63 6.01
N TYR A 66 -5.49 6.13 5.65
CA TYR A 66 -4.42 5.81 6.59
C TYR A 66 -3.47 6.99 6.85
N LEU A 67 -3.35 7.93 5.91
CA LEU A 67 -2.43 9.04 6.06
C LEU A 67 -2.90 10.14 7.02
N THR A 68 -4.18 10.15 7.42
CA THR A 68 -4.72 11.21 8.30
C THR A 68 -3.97 11.35 9.62
N ASP A 69 -3.38 10.26 10.10
CA ASP A 69 -2.69 10.20 11.39
C ASP A 69 -1.15 10.20 11.24
N CYS A 70 -0.65 10.26 10.00
CA CYS A 70 0.78 10.30 9.71
C CYS A 70 1.26 11.75 9.63
N LYS A 71 2.27 12.11 10.43
CA LYS A 71 2.85 13.47 10.45
C LYS A 71 3.81 13.68 9.27
N CYS A 72 3.29 13.55 8.06
CA CYS A 72 4.06 13.59 6.82
C CYS A 72 3.46 14.57 5.84
N ASP A 73 4.01 15.78 5.83
CA ASP A 73 3.66 16.77 4.82
C ASP A 73 4.09 16.26 3.44
N ASN A 74 3.31 16.56 2.39
CA ASN A 74 3.51 16.18 0.99
C ASN A 74 3.12 14.75 0.57
N LEU A 75 2.86 13.80 1.49
CA LEU A 75 2.40 12.45 1.08
C LEU A 75 1.01 12.49 0.44
N SER A 76 0.10 13.28 1.00
CA SER A 76 -1.28 13.40 0.51
C SER A 76 -1.35 13.89 -0.94
N ASP A 77 -0.52 14.87 -1.30
CA ASP A 77 -0.48 15.41 -2.66
C ASP A 77 0.04 14.38 -3.66
N LYS A 78 1.09 13.63 -3.29
CA LYS A 78 1.63 12.55 -4.12
C LYS A 78 0.63 11.41 -4.30
N VAL A 79 -0.12 11.06 -3.25
CA VAL A 79 -1.20 10.07 -3.34
C VAL A 79 -2.32 10.56 -4.25
N ALA A 80 -2.69 11.84 -4.17
CA ALA A 80 -3.70 12.42 -5.04
C ALA A 80 -3.28 12.39 -6.53
N GLU A 81 -2.02 12.72 -6.84
CA GLU A 81 -1.46 12.57 -8.19
C GLU A 81 -1.58 11.11 -8.69
N ASN A 82 -1.18 10.15 -7.85
CA ASN A 82 -1.28 8.72 -8.16
C ASN A 82 -2.72 8.28 -8.40
N ILE A 83 -3.70 8.78 -7.65
CA ILE A 83 -5.12 8.50 -7.86
C ILE A 83 -5.57 9.01 -9.22
N GLU A 84 -5.20 10.23 -9.61
CA GLU A 84 -5.62 10.82 -10.89
C GLU A 84 -5.11 9.99 -12.08
N ASP A 85 -3.83 9.63 -12.07
CA ASP A 85 -3.24 8.79 -13.11
C ASP A 85 -3.78 7.36 -13.07
N ALA A 86 -4.02 6.81 -11.87
CA ALA A 86 -4.58 5.46 -11.71
C ALA A 86 -6.03 5.36 -12.22
N LYS A 87 -6.85 6.40 -12.05
CA LYS A 87 -8.19 6.49 -12.66
C LYS A 87 -8.13 6.40 -14.19
N LYS A 88 -7.19 7.15 -14.79
CA LYS A 88 -6.97 7.12 -16.25
C LYS A 88 -6.41 5.77 -16.72
N ALA A 89 -5.65 5.07 -15.87
CA ALA A 89 -5.15 3.73 -16.17
C ALA A 89 -6.21 2.64 -15.98
N SER A 90 -7.13 2.78 -15.02
CA SER A 90 -8.17 1.78 -14.71
C SER A 90 -9.34 1.83 -15.68
N ASP A 91 -9.67 3.02 -16.19
CA ASP A 91 -10.68 3.19 -17.23
C ASP A 91 -10.18 4.03 -18.42
N PRO A 92 -9.21 3.49 -19.18
CA PRO A 92 -8.66 4.16 -20.35
C PRO A 92 -9.58 4.02 -21.57
N VAL A 93 -9.49 4.99 -22.47
CA VAL A 93 -10.20 4.98 -23.77
C VAL A 93 -9.74 3.82 -24.66
N ASP A 94 -8.45 3.49 -24.61
CA ASP A 94 -7.84 2.45 -25.43
C ASP A 94 -6.61 1.81 -24.73
N TRP A 95 -6.07 0.78 -25.39
CA TRP A 95 -4.95 -0.01 -24.89
C TRP A 95 -3.68 0.81 -24.68
N ASP A 96 -3.39 1.77 -25.56
CA ASP A 96 -2.16 2.54 -25.52
C ASP A 96 -2.20 3.59 -24.41
N ARG A 97 -3.36 4.25 -24.23
CA ARG A 97 -3.60 5.17 -23.12
C ARG A 97 -3.53 4.45 -21.79
N GLY A 98 -4.08 3.24 -21.71
CA GLY A 98 -3.98 2.39 -20.52
C GLY A 98 -2.53 2.08 -20.13
N ARG A 99 -1.68 1.66 -21.09
CA ARG A 99 -0.25 1.42 -20.85
C ARG A 99 0.51 2.69 -20.49
N TYR A 100 0.21 3.80 -21.15
CA TYR A 100 0.84 5.10 -20.86
C TYR A 100 0.62 5.50 -19.39
N TYR A 101 -0.64 5.51 -18.93
CA TYR A 101 -0.93 5.85 -17.53
C TYR A 101 -0.46 4.77 -16.55
N SER A 102 -0.51 3.49 -16.90
CA SER A 102 0.06 2.42 -16.06
C SER A 102 1.56 2.62 -15.80
N LYS A 103 2.31 3.11 -16.80
CA LYS A 103 3.73 3.47 -16.64
C LYS A 103 3.91 4.68 -15.71
N LYS A 104 3.10 5.73 -15.88
CA LYS A 104 3.11 6.90 -14.99
C LYS A 104 2.87 6.49 -13.53
N VAL A 105 1.80 5.73 -13.28
CA VAL A 105 1.48 5.20 -11.95
C VAL A 105 2.65 4.42 -11.40
N TYR A 106 3.20 3.44 -12.14
CA TYR A 106 4.31 2.62 -11.66
C TYR A 106 5.54 3.43 -11.20
N ASN A 107 5.91 4.48 -11.95
CA ASN A 107 7.02 5.35 -11.59
C ASN A 107 6.67 6.21 -10.37
N SER A 108 5.53 6.90 -10.41
CA SER A 108 5.10 7.79 -9.33
C SER A 108 4.79 7.04 -8.02
N THR A 109 4.52 5.73 -8.07
CA THR A 109 4.42 4.88 -6.87
C THR A 109 5.78 4.62 -6.23
N GLN A 110 6.84 4.47 -7.03
CA GLN A 110 8.20 4.32 -6.50
C GLN A 110 8.62 5.61 -5.80
N ASP A 111 8.33 6.76 -6.40
CA ASP A 111 8.56 8.06 -5.77
C ASP A 111 7.77 8.19 -4.46
N LEU A 112 6.49 7.78 -4.44
CA LEU A 112 5.69 7.78 -3.21
C LEU A 112 6.32 6.93 -2.12
N ILE A 113 6.81 5.73 -2.44
CA ILE A 113 7.47 4.85 -1.47
C ILE A 113 8.76 5.49 -0.96
N GLY A 114 9.55 6.13 -1.83
CA GLY A 114 10.74 6.89 -1.40
C GLY A 114 10.41 8.02 -0.44
N LEU A 115 9.36 8.80 -0.71
CA LEU A 115 8.88 9.83 0.21
C LEU A 115 8.38 9.25 1.55
N MET A 116 7.73 8.09 1.51
CA MET A 116 7.32 7.38 2.71
C MET A 116 8.52 6.86 3.51
N ASP A 117 9.56 6.35 2.85
CA ASP A 117 10.81 5.94 3.50
C ASP A 117 11.46 7.12 4.22
N GLU A 118 11.57 8.27 3.55
CA GLU A 118 12.10 9.50 4.14
C GLU A 118 11.27 9.96 5.33
N CYS A 119 9.94 9.96 5.20
CA CYS A 119 9.08 10.46 6.27
C CYS A 119 9.05 9.52 7.49
N PHE A 120 8.90 8.21 7.27
CA PHE A 120 8.74 7.25 8.37
C PHE A 120 10.08 6.87 9.02
N SER A 121 11.22 7.08 8.34
CA SER A 121 12.54 6.97 8.97
C SER A 121 12.93 8.17 9.85
N ALA A 122 12.21 9.30 9.71
CA ALA A 122 12.44 10.51 10.50
C ALA A 122 11.72 10.50 11.86
N GLU A 123 10.92 9.48 12.19
CA GLU A 123 10.43 9.30 13.55
C GLU A 123 11.59 8.84 14.46
N PRO A 124 11.96 9.59 15.52
CA PRO A 124 12.89 9.10 16.50
C PRO A 124 12.27 7.88 17.20
N GLU A 125 13.07 6.83 17.36
CA GLU A 125 12.75 5.64 18.15
C GLU A 125 12.08 6.02 19.49
N ALA A 126 10.76 6.01 19.52
CA ALA A 126 9.97 6.23 20.73
C ALA A 126 9.47 4.88 21.25
N SER A 127 10.40 4.01 21.65
CA SER A 127 10.21 3.08 22.78
C SER A 127 11.46 2.22 22.98
N LYS A 128 12.32 2.66 23.92
CA LYS A 128 12.98 1.73 24.84
C LYS A 128 11.94 1.13 25.78
#